data_AF-A0A074XTD7-F1
#
_entry.id   AF-A0A074XTD7-F1
#
_cell.length_a   1.000
_cell.length_b   1.000
_cell.length_c   1.000
_cell.angle_alpha   90.00
_cell.angle_beta   90.00
_cell.angle_gamma   90.00
#
_symmetry.space_group_name_H-M   'P 1'
#
loop_
_entity.id
_entity.type
_entity.pdbx_description
1 polymer ?
#
loop_
_entity_poly.entity_id
_entity_poly.type
_entity_poly.pdbx_seq_one_letter_code
_entity_poly.pdbx_strand_id
1 'polypeptide(L)'
;QSQSSLFSVLPGEIRNHIWNYALADYQDETQLYDDATCYKRPDYLAPRKTDTVLLRTCKRIYQEAWFLPWTNAEQTFYLTSDDRRPPKTTTARRMQQTLFAIAKTQTMPVIQHVRVFAQLYILENGARLQEILNLKFFYPKVITITIRHTDWWFWESDDNLRLDATWVDFCRFPNSLTELRVAFESLERKKDQIDDVARQAAQNWIFRRRDDTELSAESCQPEIMKWSGNATWGHRRWVRDETGPNKLDYYVSTVTWR
;
A
#
# COMPACT_ATOMS: atom_id res chain seq x y z
N GLN A 1 -26.92 -5.35 -27.69
CA GLN A 1 -26.32 -6.66 -27.36
C GLN A 1 -27.25 -7.53 -26.51
N SER A 2 -28.55 -7.60 -26.83
CA SER A 2 -29.54 -8.43 -26.13
C SER A 2 -29.53 -9.90 -26.57
N GLN A 3 -28.76 -10.26 -27.60
CA GLN A 3 -28.62 -11.63 -28.08
C GLN A 3 -27.61 -12.48 -27.27
N SER A 4 -26.85 -11.86 -26.37
CA SER A 4 -25.91 -12.57 -25.50
C SER A 4 -26.61 -12.97 -24.21
N SER A 5 -26.55 -14.25 -23.84
CA SER A 5 -27.11 -14.76 -22.58
C SER A 5 -26.55 -14.04 -21.36
N LEU A 6 -25.30 -13.56 -21.43
CA LEU A 6 -24.69 -12.74 -20.40
C LEU A 6 -25.52 -11.48 -20.10
N PHE A 7 -26.16 -10.90 -21.11
CA PHE A 7 -26.88 -9.65 -21.04
C PHE A 7 -28.41 -9.78 -21.08
N SER A 8 -28.93 -10.89 -21.58
CA SER A 8 -30.37 -11.19 -21.61
C SER A 8 -30.85 -12.03 -20.44
N VAL A 9 -29.97 -12.82 -19.83
CA VAL A 9 -30.31 -13.72 -18.71
C VAL A 9 -29.77 -13.20 -17.39
N LEU A 10 -28.48 -12.80 -17.33
CA LEU A 10 -27.90 -12.39 -16.05
C LEU A 10 -28.27 -10.96 -15.69
N PRO A 11 -28.72 -10.71 -14.45
CA PRO A 11 -28.96 -9.36 -13.95
C PRO A 11 -27.63 -8.62 -13.72
N GLY A 12 -27.71 -7.30 -13.56
CA GLY A 12 -26.52 -6.43 -13.48
C GLY A 12 -25.60 -6.77 -12.30
N GLU A 13 -26.19 -7.18 -11.19
CA GLU A 13 -25.52 -7.55 -9.95
C GLU A 13 -24.61 -8.77 -10.15
N ILE A 14 -25.12 -9.81 -10.82
CA ILE A 14 -24.35 -11.01 -11.14
C ILE A 14 -23.24 -10.68 -12.14
N ARG A 15 -23.52 -9.83 -13.14
CA ARG A 15 -22.48 -9.35 -14.05
C ARG A 15 -21.38 -8.58 -13.31
N ASN A 16 -21.73 -7.73 -12.35
CA ASN A 16 -20.75 -7.01 -11.54
C ASN A 16 -19.84 -7.96 -10.75
N HIS A 17 -20.35 -9.05 -10.20
CA HIS A 17 -19.51 -10.08 -9.59
C HIS A 17 -18.53 -10.69 -10.61
N ILE A 18 -19.02 -11.07 -11.80
CA ILE A 18 -18.17 -11.59 -12.88
C ILE A 18 -17.09 -10.56 -13.26
N TRP A 19 -17.45 -9.29 -13.43
CA TRP A 19 -16.50 -8.22 -13.75
C TRP A 19 -15.45 -8.06 -12.67
N ASN A 20 -15.84 -8.10 -11.40
CA ASN A 20 -14.91 -7.96 -10.29
C ASN A 20 -13.88 -9.09 -10.23
N TYR A 21 -14.31 -10.33 -10.44
CA TYR A 21 -13.37 -11.46 -10.48
C TYR A 21 -12.49 -11.44 -11.73
N ALA A 22 -13.06 -11.16 -12.90
CA ALA A 22 -12.32 -11.17 -14.15
C ALA A 22 -11.34 -9.99 -14.30
N LEU A 23 -11.61 -8.87 -13.61
CA LEU A 23 -10.76 -7.69 -13.56
C LEU A 23 -10.12 -7.53 -12.17
N ALA A 24 -9.89 -8.65 -11.49
CA ALA A 24 -9.15 -8.66 -10.24
C ALA A 24 -7.67 -8.34 -10.49
N ASP A 25 -7.06 -7.77 -9.47
CA ASP A 25 -5.66 -7.41 -9.45
C ASP A 25 -4.82 -8.53 -8.83
N TYR A 26 -3.66 -8.81 -9.44
CA TYR A 26 -2.77 -9.90 -9.06
C TYR A 26 -1.30 -9.54 -9.32
N GLN A 27 -0.37 -10.28 -8.71
CA GLN A 27 1.07 -10.09 -8.96
C GLN A 27 1.48 -10.79 -10.26
N ASP A 28 2.15 -10.09 -11.17
CA ASP A 28 2.70 -10.68 -12.40
C ASP A 28 3.98 -11.47 -12.10
N GLU A 29 3.83 -12.72 -11.64
CA GLU A 29 4.93 -13.60 -11.25
C GLU A 29 5.91 -13.93 -12.41
N THR A 30 5.56 -13.58 -13.65
CA THR A 30 6.51 -13.66 -14.78
C THR A 30 7.57 -12.57 -14.75
N GLN A 31 7.37 -11.52 -13.95
CA GLN A 31 8.24 -10.37 -13.79
C GLN A 31 8.60 -10.14 -12.32
N LEU A 32 9.14 -11.18 -11.67
CA LEU A 32 9.64 -11.06 -10.30
C LEU A 32 10.66 -9.92 -10.19
N TYR A 33 10.57 -9.17 -9.09
CA TYR A 33 11.62 -8.24 -8.71
C TYR A 33 12.91 -9.00 -8.43
N ASP A 34 14.03 -8.33 -8.70
CA ASP A 34 15.36 -8.85 -8.41
C ASP A 34 15.51 -9.04 -6.89
N ASP A 35 16.11 -10.17 -6.49
CA ASP A 35 16.41 -10.46 -5.09
C ASP A 35 17.32 -9.41 -4.46
N ALA A 36 18.14 -8.74 -5.27
CA ALA A 36 19.04 -7.68 -4.86
C ALA A 36 18.35 -6.31 -4.68
N THR A 37 17.07 -6.28 -4.33
CA THR A 37 16.29 -5.05 -4.13
C THR A 37 15.66 -5.01 -2.75
N CYS A 38 15.61 -3.83 -2.13
CA CYS A 38 14.99 -3.65 -0.81
C CYS A 38 13.46 -3.51 -0.85
N TYR A 39 12.84 -3.59 -2.04
CA TYR A 39 11.38 -3.54 -2.21
C TYR A 39 10.75 -4.90 -2.53
N LYS A 40 11.55 -5.92 -2.82
CA LYS A 40 11.04 -7.30 -2.92
C LYS A 40 10.72 -7.83 -1.53
N ARG A 41 9.47 -8.24 -1.31
CA ARG A 41 8.98 -8.78 -0.03
C ARG A 41 7.83 -9.76 -0.29
N PRO A 42 7.40 -10.60 0.69
CA PRO A 42 6.42 -11.66 0.46
C PRO A 42 5.11 -11.19 -0.21
N ASP A 43 4.57 -10.05 0.19
CA ASP A 43 3.31 -9.52 -0.39
C ASP A 43 3.54 -8.70 -1.67
N TYR A 44 4.79 -8.48 -2.07
CA TYR A 44 5.23 -7.63 -3.19
C TYR A 44 6.47 -8.23 -3.85
N LEU A 45 6.28 -9.40 -4.47
CA LEU A 45 7.30 -10.13 -5.21
C LEU A 45 7.44 -9.62 -6.65
N ALA A 46 6.38 -9.05 -7.21
CA ALA A 46 6.33 -8.58 -8.60
C ALA A 46 5.41 -7.37 -8.78
N PRO A 47 5.47 -6.67 -9.92
CA PRO A 47 4.49 -5.65 -10.29
C PRO A 47 3.08 -6.21 -10.29
N ARG A 48 2.13 -5.39 -9.80
CA ARG A 48 0.70 -5.72 -9.82
C ARG A 48 0.10 -5.45 -11.20
N LYS A 49 -0.84 -6.29 -11.62
CA LYS A 49 -1.44 -6.28 -12.96
C LYS A 49 -2.92 -6.68 -12.89
N THR A 50 -3.69 -6.13 -13.83
CA THR A 50 -5.05 -6.58 -14.15
C THR A 50 -5.14 -6.92 -15.63
N ASP A 51 -5.73 -8.08 -15.97
CA ASP A 51 -5.96 -8.45 -17.36
C ASP A 51 -7.18 -7.72 -17.92
N THR A 52 -6.96 -6.88 -18.92
CA THR A 52 -8.00 -5.99 -19.49
C THR A 52 -8.61 -6.53 -20.79
N VAL A 53 -8.29 -7.79 -21.17
CA VAL A 53 -8.80 -8.42 -22.40
C VAL A 53 -10.34 -8.41 -22.43
N LEU A 54 -10.96 -8.65 -21.27
CA LEU A 54 -12.41 -8.62 -21.13
C LEU A 54 -13.02 -7.28 -21.57
N LEU A 55 -12.38 -6.16 -21.25
CA LEU A 55 -12.85 -4.81 -21.60
C LEU A 55 -12.85 -4.55 -23.11
N ARG A 56 -12.08 -5.33 -23.88
CA ARG A 56 -11.97 -5.21 -25.34
C ARG A 56 -13.00 -6.05 -26.09
N THR A 57 -13.76 -6.89 -25.39
CA THR A 57 -14.72 -7.81 -26.03
C THR A 57 -15.92 -7.08 -26.64
N CYS A 58 -16.50 -6.10 -25.93
CA CYS A 58 -17.59 -5.28 -26.46
C CYS A 58 -17.85 -4.00 -25.68
N LYS A 59 -18.59 -3.07 -26.31
CA LYS A 59 -18.93 -1.76 -25.76
C LYS A 59 -19.71 -1.84 -24.44
N ARG A 60 -20.66 -2.76 -24.30
CA ARG A 60 -21.46 -2.85 -23.07
C ARG A 60 -20.63 -3.30 -21.86
N ILE A 61 -19.72 -4.27 -22.03
CA ILE A 61 -18.78 -4.67 -20.97
C ILE A 61 -17.90 -3.48 -20.60
N TYR A 62 -17.34 -2.80 -21.60
CA TYR A 62 -16.52 -1.61 -21.35
C TYR A 62 -17.29 -0.56 -20.53
N GLN A 63 -18.52 -0.24 -20.92
CA GLN A 63 -19.35 0.75 -20.20
C GLN A 63 -19.64 0.34 -18.74
N GLU A 64 -19.88 -0.94 -18.49
CA GLU A 64 -20.16 -1.45 -17.14
C GLU A 64 -18.90 -1.57 -16.26
N ALA A 65 -17.72 -1.81 -16.85
CA ALA A 65 -16.57 -2.33 -16.10
C ALA A 65 -15.22 -1.60 -16.30
N TRP A 66 -15.12 -0.60 -17.19
CA TRP A 66 -13.82 -0.02 -17.57
C TRP A 66 -12.99 0.54 -16.40
N PHE A 67 -13.64 0.96 -15.31
CA PHE A 67 -13.01 1.56 -14.14
C PHE A 67 -12.56 0.51 -13.10
N LEU A 68 -13.05 -0.73 -13.20
CA LEU A 68 -12.75 -1.79 -12.23
C LEU A 68 -11.28 -2.18 -12.11
N PRO A 69 -10.45 -2.19 -13.18
CA PRO A 69 -9.02 -2.41 -13.04
C PRO A 69 -8.32 -1.42 -12.11
N TRP A 70 -8.96 -0.28 -11.82
CA TRP A 70 -8.46 0.69 -10.88
C TRP A 70 -9.08 0.53 -9.48
N THR A 71 -10.41 0.38 -9.37
CA THR A 71 -11.05 0.25 -8.04
C THR A 71 -10.72 -1.06 -7.34
N ASN A 72 -10.47 -2.11 -8.12
CA ASN A 72 -10.13 -3.45 -7.61
C ASN A 72 -8.64 -3.61 -7.37
N ALA A 73 -7.81 -2.77 -8.00
CA ALA A 73 -6.38 -2.82 -7.80
C ALA A 73 -5.97 -2.15 -6.49
N GLU A 74 -5.03 -2.79 -5.79
CA GLU A 74 -4.35 -2.14 -4.69
C GLU A 74 -3.52 -0.97 -5.23
N GLN A 75 -3.75 0.22 -4.69
CA GLN A 75 -3.08 1.42 -5.16
C GLN A 75 -1.81 1.65 -4.34
N THR A 76 -0.64 1.45 -4.95
CA THR A 76 0.65 1.59 -4.27
C THR A 76 1.33 2.93 -4.55
N PHE A 77 1.75 3.62 -3.50
CA PHE A 77 2.60 4.80 -3.54
C PHE A 77 3.93 4.54 -2.84
N TYR A 78 4.99 5.15 -3.38
CA TYR A 78 6.33 5.10 -2.79
C TYR A 78 6.76 6.52 -2.44
N LEU A 79 6.84 6.80 -1.15
CA LEU A 79 7.39 8.01 -0.55
C LEU A 79 8.83 7.73 -0.13
N THR A 80 9.69 7.43 -1.11
CA THR A 80 11.06 6.96 -0.91
C THR A 80 12.00 7.60 -1.92
N SER A 81 13.31 7.48 -1.70
CA SER A 81 14.30 7.69 -2.78
C SER A 81 14.08 6.68 -3.93
N ASP A 82 14.60 7.01 -5.12
CA ASP A 82 14.33 6.26 -6.36
C ASP A 82 14.89 4.84 -6.38
N ASP A 83 16.00 4.60 -5.69
CA ASP A 83 16.65 3.30 -5.53
C ASP A 83 15.87 2.33 -4.62
N ARG A 84 14.83 2.82 -3.94
CA ARG A 84 14.05 2.09 -2.92
C ARG A 84 12.66 1.70 -3.37
N ARG A 85 12.36 1.92 -4.65
CA ARG A 85 11.07 1.61 -5.28
C ARG A 85 11.27 0.89 -6.63
N PRO A 86 10.27 0.15 -7.11
CA PRO A 86 10.28 -0.36 -8.47
C PRO A 86 10.42 0.77 -9.50
N PRO A 87 11.03 0.51 -10.68
CA PRO A 87 11.22 1.54 -11.72
C PRO A 87 9.91 2.16 -12.23
N LYS A 88 8.83 1.36 -12.27
CA LYS A 88 7.50 1.79 -12.68
C LYS A 88 6.60 1.90 -11.46
N THR A 89 6.27 3.13 -11.06
CA THR A 89 5.36 3.40 -9.95
C THR A 89 4.39 4.53 -10.30
N THR A 90 3.24 4.52 -9.63
CA THR A 90 2.22 5.55 -9.77
C THR A 90 2.56 6.74 -8.89
N THR A 91 2.52 7.94 -9.46
CA THR A 91 2.68 9.20 -8.71
C THR A 91 1.31 9.75 -8.34
N ALA A 92 1.24 10.60 -7.30
CA ALA A 92 0.01 11.30 -6.94
C ALA A 92 -0.60 12.06 -8.14
N ARG A 93 0.23 12.73 -8.95
CA ARG A 93 -0.20 13.41 -10.18
C ARG A 93 -0.86 12.46 -11.19
N ARG A 94 -0.25 11.31 -11.47
CA ARG A 94 -0.82 10.31 -12.40
C ARG A 94 -2.11 9.73 -11.84
N MET A 95 -2.15 9.45 -10.54
CA MET A 95 -3.36 9.00 -9.87
C MET A 95 -4.49 10.02 -10.00
N GLN A 96 -4.21 11.32 -9.79
CA GLN A 96 -5.21 12.37 -9.90
C GLN A 96 -5.85 12.42 -11.29
N GLN A 97 -5.06 12.20 -12.35
CA GLN A 97 -5.55 12.15 -13.73
C GLN A 97 -6.53 10.98 -13.93
N THR A 98 -6.18 9.80 -13.42
CA THR A 98 -7.06 8.61 -13.46
C THR A 98 -8.36 8.85 -12.71
N LEU A 99 -8.26 9.41 -11.49
CA LEU A 99 -9.42 9.76 -10.67
C LEU A 99 -10.37 10.73 -11.36
N PHE A 100 -9.85 11.76 -12.02
CA PHE A 100 -10.69 12.68 -12.81
C PHE A 100 -11.35 12.01 -14.00
N ALA A 101 -10.71 11.03 -14.65
CA ALA A 101 -11.34 10.29 -15.73
C ALA A 101 -12.50 9.44 -15.21
N ILE A 102 -12.32 8.76 -14.06
CA ILE A 102 -13.34 7.89 -13.46
C ILE A 102 -14.54 8.71 -12.95
N ALA A 103 -14.27 9.82 -12.27
CA ALA A 103 -15.29 10.70 -11.70
C ALA A 103 -16.25 11.32 -12.73
N LYS A 104 -15.91 11.29 -14.03
CA LYS A 104 -16.83 11.71 -15.11
C LYS A 104 -18.02 10.77 -15.28
N THR A 105 -17.89 9.51 -14.88
CA THR A 105 -18.92 8.48 -15.11
C THR A 105 -19.34 7.73 -13.86
N GLN A 106 -18.50 7.73 -12.81
CA GLN A 106 -18.75 7.02 -11.57
C GLN A 106 -18.87 7.99 -10.40
N THR A 107 -19.98 7.90 -9.68
CA THR A 107 -20.15 8.59 -8.39
C THR A 107 -19.47 7.78 -7.31
N MET A 108 -18.37 8.28 -6.76
CA MET A 108 -17.59 7.69 -5.65
C MET A 108 -16.89 6.36 -5.99
N PRO A 109 -15.82 6.36 -6.79
CA PRO A 109 -15.05 5.15 -7.05
C PRO A 109 -14.26 4.72 -5.80
N VAL A 110 -14.84 3.79 -5.03
CA VAL A 110 -14.24 3.26 -3.80
C VAL A 110 -12.98 2.46 -4.14
N ILE A 111 -11.89 2.73 -3.42
CA ILE A 111 -10.66 1.95 -3.48
C ILE A 111 -10.63 1.07 -2.24
N GLN A 112 -10.48 -0.24 -2.43
CA GLN A 112 -10.46 -1.16 -1.29
C GLN A 112 -9.22 -0.94 -0.42
N HIS A 113 -8.04 -0.86 -1.04
CA HIS A 113 -6.79 -0.79 -0.32
C HIS A 113 -5.77 0.11 -1.03
N VAL A 114 -5.14 0.98 -0.25
CA VAL A 114 -4.00 1.79 -0.65
C VAL A 114 -2.79 1.39 0.18
N ARG A 115 -1.66 1.16 -0.46
CA ARG A 115 -0.38 0.90 0.19
C ARG A 115 0.55 2.10 0.01
N VAL A 116 1.20 2.52 1.08
CA VAL A 116 2.23 3.57 1.05
C VAL A 116 3.50 3.02 1.66
N PHE A 117 4.55 2.84 0.86
CA PHE A 117 5.90 2.59 1.38
C PHE A 117 6.57 3.94 1.64
N ALA A 118 7.06 4.15 2.85
CA ALA A 118 7.45 5.47 3.29
C ALA A 118 8.81 5.45 4.00
N GLN A 119 9.74 6.22 3.45
CA GLN A 119 11.01 6.52 4.08
C GLN A 119 10.85 7.69 5.05
N LEU A 120 11.44 7.60 6.24
CA LEU A 120 11.16 8.54 7.33
C LEU A 120 11.45 10.00 6.96
N TYR A 121 12.55 10.28 6.25
CA TYR A 121 12.88 11.66 5.85
C TYR A 121 11.82 12.33 4.96
N ILE A 122 11.00 11.54 4.26
CA ILE A 122 9.89 12.03 3.43
C ILE A 122 8.59 12.03 4.23
N LEU A 123 8.39 11.02 5.09
CA LEU A 123 7.16 10.82 5.84
C LEU A 123 6.98 11.82 6.98
N GLU A 124 8.01 12.07 7.78
CA GLU A 124 7.87 12.66 9.12
C GLU A 124 7.24 14.07 9.12
N ASN A 125 7.50 14.89 8.10
CA ASN A 125 6.86 16.20 7.98
C ASN A 125 5.40 16.15 7.50
N GLY A 126 4.92 14.98 7.07
CA GLY A 126 3.56 14.72 6.61
C GLY A 126 3.18 15.30 5.24
N ALA A 127 3.94 16.24 4.69
CA ALA A 127 3.54 16.99 3.49
C ALA A 127 3.30 16.12 2.26
N ARG A 128 4.19 15.14 2.02
CA ARG A 128 4.12 14.25 0.86
C ARG A 128 3.03 13.18 1.01
N LEU A 129 2.78 12.71 2.23
CA LEU A 129 1.63 11.85 2.51
C LEU A 129 0.33 12.63 2.31
N GLN A 130 0.26 13.86 2.85
CA GLN A 130 -0.92 14.70 2.71
C GLN A 130 -1.26 15.04 1.25
N GLU A 131 -0.26 15.16 0.36
CA GLU A 131 -0.50 15.29 -1.09
C GLU A 131 -1.32 14.12 -1.65
N ILE A 132 -0.99 12.88 -1.27
CA ILE A 132 -1.74 11.68 -1.66
C ILE A 132 -3.14 11.71 -1.04
N LEU A 133 -3.24 12.02 0.26
CA LEU A 133 -4.52 12.09 0.94
C LEU A 133 -5.43 13.16 0.31
N ASN A 134 -4.85 14.26 -0.21
CA ASN A 134 -5.51 15.40 -0.88
C ASN A 134 -6.00 15.16 -2.31
N LEU A 135 -5.78 13.96 -2.86
CA LEU A 135 -6.33 13.59 -4.16
C LEU A 135 -7.86 13.76 -4.18
N LYS A 136 -8.36 14.42 -5.21
CA LYS A 136 -9.81 14.61 -5.43
C LYS A 136 -10.41 13.32 -5.98
N PHE A 137 -11.61 12.98 -5.48
CA PHE A 137 -12.32 11.74 -5.78
C PHE A 137 -11.62 10.47 -5.27
N PHE A 138 -10.73 10.61 -4.30
CA PHE A 138 -9.98 9.52 -3.69
C PHE A 138 -10.72 8.99 -2.46
N TYR A 139 -11.24 7.75 -2.56
CA TYR A 139 -12.10 7.16 -1.54
C TYR A 139 -11.59 5.80 -1.05
N PRO A 140 -10.41 5.74 -0.38
CA PRO A 140 -9.89 4.50 0.19
C PRO A 140 -10.71 4.01 1.39
N LYS A 141 -10.84 2.70 1.53
CA LYS A 141 -11.36 2.03 2.74
C LYS A 141 -10.25 1.69 3.72
N VAL A 142 -9.15 1.15 3.22
CA VAL A 142 -7.96 0.80 4.01
C VAL A 142 -6.74 1.53 3.46
N ILE A 143 -5.95 2.12 4.33
CA ILE A 143 -4.60 2.59 4.01
C ILE A 143 -3.61 1.81 4.88
N THR A 144 -2.56 1.28 4.27
CA THR A 144 -1.42 0.72 5.00
C THR A 144 -0.16 1.49 4.68
N ILE A 145 0.44 2.09 5.71
CA ILE A 145 1.76 2.73 5.63
C ILE A 145 2.80 1.72 6.10
N THR A 146 3.87 1.52 5.36
CA THR A 146 4.95 0.60 5.71
C THR A 146 6.28 1.34 5.74
N ILE A 147 6.93 1.27 6.90
CA ILE A 147 8.30 1.73 7.11
C ILE A 147 9.16 0.46 7.13
N ARG A 148 9.85 0.19 6.02
CA ARG A 148 10.73 -0.98 5.86
C ARG A 148 12.02 -0.83 6.66
N HIS A 149 12.75 -1.92 6.86
CA HIS A 149 14.06 -1.88 7.53
C HIS A 149 14.98 -0.79 6.96
N THR A 150 15.03 -0.70 5.63
CA THR A 150 15.89 0.28 4.96
C THR A 150 15.33 1.70 5.05
N ASP A 151 14.04 1.88 5.35
CA ASP A 151 13.38 3.19 5.31
C ASP A 151 13.51 4.00 6.62
N TRP A 152 14.15 3.42 7.64
CA TRP A 152 14.50 4.09 8.89
C TRP A 152 15.68 5.05 8.75
N TRP A 153 15.77 6.02 9.65
CA TRP A 153 16.93 6.89 9.76
C TRP A 153 18.21 6.11 10.07
N PHE A 154 19.24 6.31 9.24
CA PHE A 154 20.59 5.77 9.44
C PHE A 154 20.63 4.26 9.68
N TRP A 155 19.69 3.50 9.10
CA TRP A 155 19.67 2.04 9.18
C TRP A 155 21.00 1.42 8.69
N GLU A 156 21.68 2.09 7.74
CA GLU A 156 22.98 1.68 7.22
C GLU A 156 24.04 1.59 8.32
N SER A 157 23.93 2.45 9.34
CA SER A 157 24.86 2.55 10.47
C SER A 157 24.44 1.74 11.69
N ASP A 158 23.36 0.98 11.60
CA ASP A 158 22.76 0.24 12.71
C ASP A 158 22.19 1.09 13.85
N ASP A 159 21.86 2.36 13.58
CA ASP A 159 21.27 3.26 14.57
C ASP A 159 20.00 2.68 15.24
N ASN A 160 19.74 3.10 16.48
CA ASN A 160 18.49 2.78 17.15
C ASN A 160 17.29 3.34 16.37
N LEU A 161 16.23 2.54 16.29
CA LEU A 161 14.99 2.88 15.61
C LEU A 161 14.32 4.04 16.34
N ARG A 162 14.07 5.11 15.59
CA ARG A 162 13.39 6.31 16.04
C ARG A 162 12.61 6.91 14.89
N LEU A 163 11.53 7.59 15.20
CA LEU A 163 10.75 8.33 14.24
C LEU A 163 10.05 9.52 14.92
N ASP A 164 9.88 10.60 14.16
CA ASP A 164 9.11 11.77 14.57
C ASP A 164 7.63 11.59 14.19
N ALA A 165 6.72 11.80 15.15
CA ALA A 165 5.29 11.64 14.97
C ALA A 165 4.58 12.87 14.38
N THR A 166 5.29 13.91 13.94
CA THR A 166 4.72 15.15 13.38
C THR A 166 3.67 14.90 12.29
N TRP A 167 3.88 13.90 11.44
CA TRP A 167 2.93 13.52 10.39
C TRP A 167 1.59 13.00 10.91
N VAL A 168 1.54 12.44 12.13
CA VAL A 168 0.31 11.96 12.79
C VAL A 168 -0.63 13.14 13.04
N ASP A 169 -0.09 14.22 13.62
CA ASP A 169 -0.86 15.43 13.92
C ASP A 169 -1.12 16.28 12.68
N PHE A 170 -0.21 16.26 11.70
CA PHE A 170 -0.32 17.03 10.47
C PHE A 170 -1.36 16.45 9.50
N CYS A 171 -1.38 15.13 9.32
CA CYS A 171 -2.17 14.51 8.25
C CYS A 171 -3.67 14.44 8.58
N ARG A 172 -4.50 14.61 7.56
CA ARG A 172 -5.95 14.41 7.62
C ARG A 172 -6.38 13.43 6.53
N PHE A 173 -6.93 12.30 6.97
CA PHE A 173 -7.30 11.17 6.12
C PHE A 173 -8.67 11.36 5.45
N PRO A 174 -8.92 10.76 4.28
CA PRO A 174 -10.24 10.81 3.63
C PRO A 174 -11.35 10.24 4.51
N ASN A 175 -12.55 10.84 4.47
CA ASN A 175 -13.70 10.40 5.28
C ASN A 175 -14.17 8.98 4.95
N SER A 176 -13.83 8.48 3.75
CA SER A 176 -14.12 7.11 3.36
C SER A 176 -13.32 6.06 4.12
N LEU A 177 -12.20 6.46 4.74
CA LEU A 177 -11.27 5.57 5.43
C LEU A 177 -11.96 4.95 6.65
N THR A 178 -11.92 3.63 6.71
CA THR A 178 -12.44 2.86 7.85
C THR A 178 -11.33 2.22 8.66
N GLU A 179 -10.13 2.09 8.08
CA GLU A 179 -9.00 1.46 8.75
C GLU A 179 -7.67 2.03 8.27
N LEU A 180 -6.81 2.41 9.22
CA LEU A 180 -5.43 2.77 8.97
C LEU A 180 -4.52 1.73 9.60
N ARG A 181 -3.55 1.22 8.85
CA ARG A 181 -2.50 0.33 9.36
C ARG A 181 -1.14 0.98 9.22
N VAL A 182 -0.30 0.84 10.23
CA VAL A 182 1.11 1.21 10.16
C VAL A 182 1.95 -0.02 10.48
N ALA A 183 2.72 -0.46 9.50
CA ALA A 183 3.62 -1.61 9.59
C ALA A 183 5.05 -1.11 9.83
N PHE A 184 5.58 -1.43 11.01
CA PHE A 184 6.96 -1.15 11.40
C PHE A 184 7.80 -2.39 11.14
N GLU A 185 8.70 -2.34 10.16
CA GLU A 185 9.55 -3.46 9.78
C GLU A 185 11.02 -3.14 10.09
N SER A 186 11.72 -4.08 10.70
CA SER A 186 13.18 -4.09 10.78
C SER A 186 13.69 -5.53 10.86
N LEU A 187 14.97 -5.71 11.13
CA LEU A 187 15.58 -7.03 11.33
C LEU A 187 15.04 -7.68 12.62
N GLU A 188 14.94 -9.00 12.65
CA GLU A 188 14.50 -9.78 13.82
C GLU A 188 15.35 -9.47 15.07
N ARG A 189 16.64 -9.18 14.92
CA ARG A 189 17.51 -8.76 16.03
C ARG A 189 17.11 -7.43 16.67
N LYS A 190 16.30 -6.61 15.98
CA LYS A 190 15.74 -5.33 16.48
C LYS A 190 14.27 -5.46 16.92
N LYS A 191 13.73 -6.69 17.07
CA LYS A 191 12.32 -6.90 17.43
C LYS A 191 11.89 -6.11 18.66
N ASP A 192 12.74 -6.02 19.69
CA ASP A 192 12.37 -5.33 20.94
C ASP A 192 12.22 -3.81 20.72
N GLN A 193 12.99 -3.23 19.79
CA GLN A 193 12.83 -1.82 19.38
C GLN A 193 11.57 -1.62 18.53
N ILE A 194 11.24 -2.57 17.64
CA ILE A 194 10.00 -2.53 16.86
C ILE A 194 8.78 -2.63 17.76
N ASP A 195 8.79 -3.57 18.72
CA ASP A 195 7.71 -3.74 19.68
C ASP A 195 7.55 -2.50 20.57
N ASP A 196 8.64 -1.85 20.93
CA ASP A 196 8.61 -0.59 21.68
C ASP A 196 8.00 0.56 20.86
N VAL A 197 8.44 0.76 19.61
CA VAL A 197 7.86 1.76 18.71
C VAL A 197 6.38 1.49 18.45
N ALA A 198 6.01 0.25 18.15
CA ALA A 198 4.62 -0.13 17.88
C ALA A 198 3.74 0.13 19.10
N ARG A 199 4.22 -0.18 20.31
CA ARG A 199 3.51 0.09 21.56
C ARG A 199 3.34 1.59 21.80
N GLN A 200 4.41 2.37 21.65
CA GLN A 200 4.36 3.82 21.81
C GLN A 200 3.41 4.47 20.79
N ALA A 201 3.44 4.01 19.54
CA ALA A 201 2.52 4.47 18.50
C ALA A 201 1.07 4.14 18.86
N ALA A 202 0.78 2.90 19.26
CA ALA A 202 -0.58 2.48 19.63
C ALA A 202 -1.15 3.28 20.81
N GLN A 203 -0.30 3.65 21.77
CA GLN A 203 -0.70 4.40 22.97
C GLN A 203 -0.88 5.90 22.72
N ASN A 204 -0.04 6.49 21.87
CA ASN A 204 0.08 7.95 21.79
C ASN A 204 -0.44 8.55 20.48
N TRP A 205 -0.64 7.77 19.43
CA TRP A 205 -1.05 8.30 18.13
C TRP A 205 -2.56 8.27 17.96
N ILE A 206 -3.12 9.44 17.65
CA ILE A 206 -4.51 9.62 17.27
C ILE A 206 -4.54 10.22 15.87
N PHE A 207 -4.96 9.42 14.90
CA PHE A 207 -5.13 9.92 13.52
C PHE A 207 -6.51 10.53 13.35
N ARG A 208 -6.63 11.51 12.47
CA ARG A 208 -7.92 12.18 12.19
C ARG A 208 -8.30 12.10 10.72
N ARG A 209 -9.57 11.81 10.47
CA ARG A 209 -10.22 12.04 9.17
C ARG A 209 -10.49 13.54 8.96
N ARG A 210 -10.90 13.94 7.76
CA ARG A 210 -11.23 15.35 7.47
C ARG A 210 -12.54 15.81 8.09
N ASP A 211 -13.40 14.88 8.49
CA ASP A 211 -14.60 15.14 9.29
C ASP A 211 -14.29 15.15 10.80
N ASP A 212 -13.01 15.23 11.17
CA ASP A 212 -12.49 15.20 12.54
C ASP A 212 -12.78 13.91 13.31
N THR A 213 -13.28 12.86 12.65
CA THR A 213 -13.39 11.53 13.26
C THR A 213 -12.00 11.02 13.62
N GLU A 214 -11.78 10.76 14.90
CA GLU A 214 -10.55 10.18 15.42
C GLU A 214 -10.49 8.67 15.15
N LEU A 215 -9.30 8.18 14.85
CA LEU A 215 -8.99 6.76 14.71
C LEU A 215 -8.02 6.40 15.82
N SER A 216 -8.33 5.35 16.59
CA SER A 216 -7.54 4.92 17.76
C SER A 216 -7.12 3.47 17.65
N ALA A 217 -6.00 3.11 18.30
CA ALA A 217 -5.48 1.75 18.36
C ALA A 217 -5.71 1.07 19.73
N GLU A 218 -6.42 1.72 20.66
CA GLU A 218 -6.54 1.28 22.07
C GLU A 218 -7.04 -0.17 22.22
N SER A 219 -7.90 -0.63 21.31
CA SER A 219 -8.46 -1.99 21.32
C SER A 219 -7.74 -2.98 20.40
N CYS A 220 -6.70 -2.56 19.68
CA CYS A 220 -6.06 -3.36 18.64
C CYS A 220 -4.74 -3.96 19.12
N GLN A 221 -4.63 -5.29 19.06
CA GLN A 221 -3.35 -5.97 19.23
C GLN A 221 -2.55 -5.89 17.92
N PRO A 222 -1.23 -5.62 17.98
CA PRO A 222 -0.40 -5.62 16.78
C PRO A 222 -0.38 -6.98 16.08
N GLU A 223 -0.49 -6.97 14.75
CA GLU A 223 -0.29 -8.15 13.92
C GLU A 223 1.20 -8.32 13.65
N ILE A 224 1.73 -9.52 13.93
CA ILE A 224 3.14 -9.84 13.74
C ILE A 224 3.32 -10.67 12.46
N MET A 225 4.22 -10.22 11.60
CA MET A 225 4.68 -10.97 10.43
C MET A 225 6.20 -11.10 10.49
N LYS A 226 6.69 -12.33 10.23
CA LYS A 226 8.13 -12.60 10.08
C LYS A 226 8.40 -13.12 8.69
N TRP A 227 9.51 -12.71 8.09
CA TRP A 227 9.89 -13.18 6.78
C TRP A 227 11.40 -13.11 6.58
N SER A 228 11.90 -13.82 5.56
CA SER A 228 13.32 -13.82 5.22
C SER A 228 13.52 -13.27 3.81
N GLY A 229 14.56 -12.44 3.65
CA GLY A 229 14.95 -11.87 2.37
C GLY A 229 16.43 -12.01 2.10
N ASN A 230 16.85 -11.56 0.92
CA ASN A 230 18.25 -11.53 0.52
C ASN A 230 19.02 -10.44 1.28
N ALA A 231 20.27 -10.72 1.68
CA ALA A 231 21.13 -9.73 2.33
C ALA A 231 21.86 -8.79 1.36
N THR A 232 21.70 -9.01 0.06
CA THR A 232 22.26 -8.16 -0.97
C THR A 232 21.19 -7.18 -1.44
N TRP A 233 21.52 -5.90 -1.50
CA TRP A 233 20.76 -4.91 -2.26
C TRP A 233 21.63 -3.76 -2.75
N GLY A 234 21.27 -3.18 -3.89
CA GLY A 234 22.00 -2.03 -4.46
C GLY A 234 23.48 -2.34 -4.75
N HIS A 235 23.76 -3.57 -5.21
CA HIS A 235 25.10 -4.11 -5.43
C HIS A 235 25.98 -4.17 -4.16
N ARG A 236 25.40 -4.13 -2.97
CA ARG A 236 26.09 -4.26 -1.68
C ARG A 236 25.48 -5.39 -0.86
N ARG A 237 26.33 -6.17 -0.20
CA ARG A 237 25.94 -7.24 0.72
C ARG A 237 26.06 -6.77 2.16
N TRP A 238 24.98 -6.92 2.93
CA TRP A 238 24.85 -6.40 4.29
C TRP A 238 25.21 -7.48 5.32
N VAL A 239 26.49 -7.86 5.31
CA VAL A 239 27.02 -8.99 6.09
C VAL A 239 26.77 -8.84 7.59
N ARG A 240 26.81 -7.61 8.13
CA ARG A 240 26.51 -7.31 9.54
C ARG A 240 25.16 -7.88 9.98
N ASP A 241 24.18 -7.83 9.08
CA ASP A 241 22.77 -8.08 9.39
C ASP A 241 22.35 -9.53 9.11
N GLU A 242 23.26 -10.34 8.57
CA GLU A 242 22.98 -11.72 8.18
C GLU A 242 22.68 -12.63 9.35
N THR A 243 21.59 -13.40 9.23
CA THR A 243 21.26 -14.52 10.14
C THR A 243 21.68 -15.87 9.56
N GLY A 244 22.14 -15.88 8.31
CA GLY A 244 22.71 -17.01 7.58
C GLY A 244 23.28 -16.52 6.24
N PRO A 245 23.96 -17.39 5.47
CA PRO A 245 24.61 -16.98 4.22
C PRO A 245 23.65 -16.23 3.28
N ASN A 246 23.92 -14.94 3.08
CA ASN A 246 23.14 -14.05 2.21
C ASN A 246 21.64 -13.95 2.58
N LYS A 247 21.31 -14.09 3.87
CA LYS A 247 19.94 -14.11 4.39
C LYS A 247 19.75 -13.07 5.49
N LEU A 248 18.68 -12.28 5.39
CA LEU A 248 18.19 -11.40 6.44
C LEU A 248 16.84 -11.91 6.95
N ASP A 249 16.66 -11.94 8.27
CA ASP A 249 15.37 -12.22 8.89
C ASP A 249 14.74 -10.92 9.39
N TYR A 250 13.50 -10.69 9.00
CA TYR A 250 12.72 -9.51 9.28
C TYR A 250 11.60 -9.79 10.27
N TYR A 251 11.32 -8.77 11.08
CA TYR A 251 10.22 -8.71 12.02
C TYR A 251 9.39 -7.47 11.70
N VAL A 252 8.08 -7.67 11.51
CA VAL A 252 7.11 -6.62 11.22
C VAL A 252 6.03 -6.64 12.28
N SER A 253 5.83 -5.50 12.94
CA SER A 253 4.70 -5.26 13.83
C SER A 253 3.76 -4.25 13.18
N THR A 254 2.52 -4.66 12.94
CA THR A 254 1.50 -3.84 12.28
C THR A 254 0.44 -3.44 13.28
N VAL A 255 0.34 -2.14 13.55
CA VAL A 255 -0.70 -1.57 14.42
C VAL A 255 -1.85 -1.07 13.54
N THR A 256 -3.07 -1.21 14.04
CA THR A 256 -4.29 -0.83 13.32
C THR A 256 -5.07 0.22 14.12
N TRP A 257 -5.51 1.28 13.44
CA TRP A 257 -6.37 2.33 13.98
C TRP A 257 -7.73 2.31 13.27
N ARG A 258 -8.81 2.35 14.06
CA ARG A 258 -10.21 2.31 13.60
C ARG A 258 -11.04 3.41 14.25
#